data_AF-A0A3M7HEV6-F1
#
_entry.id   AF-A0A3M7HEV6-F1
#
_cell.length_a   1.000
_cell.length_b   1.000
_cell.length_c   1.000
_cell.angle_alpha   90.00
_cell.angle_beta   90.00
_cell.angle_gamma   90.00
#
_symmetry.space_group_name_H-M   'P 1'
#
loop_
_entity.id
_entity.type
_entity.pdbx_description
1 polymer ?
#
loop_
_entity_poly.entity_id
_entity_poly.type
_entity_poly.pdbx_seq_one_letter_code
_entity_poly.pdbx_strand_id
1 'polypeptide(L)'
;MADGLNQTRALRVAEILNDYRKLLDFLSAIRANPSAEEYNEDGYVVLRKCVTQAQALLSQPFRTQGGSRGDEEIIKAHLRRIITDAAVRRFKAQKLYLQATAALRWINSRNTILQGQRAHAGHAPALQQIRNTLCAELASVTDQRVELSLRSADSTAGKWLQEDPSLATIQQSISCCNTNGY
;
A
#
# COMPACT_ATOMS: atom_id res chain seq x y z
N MET A 1 -17.04 19.66 24.64
CA MET A 1 -17.86 20.36 23.64
C MET A 1 -17.20 20.06 22.32
N ALA A 2 -17.90 19.41 21.40
CA ALA A 2 -17.27 19.05 20.15
C ALA A 2 -16.82 20.31 19.42
N ASP A 3 -15.60 20.25 18.91
CA ASP A 3 -14.88 21.37 18.31
C ASP A 3 -15.44 21.83 16.95
N GLY A 4 -16.62 21.36 16.56
CA GLY A 4 -17.25 21.64 15.26
C GLY A 4 -16.54 20.99 14.06
N LEU A 5 -15.46 20.21 14.26
CA LEU A 5 -14.64 19.67 13.16
C LEU A 5 -15.10 18.28 12.68
N ASN A 6 -16.24 17.77 13.15
CA ASN A 6 -16.73 16.44 12.78
C ASN A 6 -16.99 16.31 11.27
N GLN A 7 -17.47 17.38 10.62
CA GLN A 7 -17.64 17.39 9.16
C GLN A 7 -16.29 17.32 8.42
N THR A 8 -15.29 18.08 8.89
CA THR A 8 -13.92 18.04 8.35
C THR A 8 -13.28 16.66 8.51
N ARG A 9 -13.48 16.02 9.68
CA ARG A 9 -13.03 14.63 9.91
C ARG A 9 -13.71 13.64 8.98
N ALA A 10 -15.01 13.76 8.77
CA ALA A 10 -15.75 12.90 7.85
C ALA A 10 -15.26 13.06 6.40
N LEU A 11 -14.98 14.29 5.97
CA LEU A 11 -14.35 14.55 4.67
C LEU A 11 -12.97 13.89 4.58
N ARG A 12 -12.14 14.03 5.61
CA ARG A 12 -10.81 13.41 5.65
C ARG A 12 -10.86 11.89 5.56
N VAL A 13 -11.81 11.26 6.25
CA VAL A 13 -12.07 9.81 6.11
C VAL A 13 -12.38 9.45 4.66
N ALA A 14 -13.28 10.19 4.00
CA ALA A 14 -13.66 9.93 2.61
C ALA A 14 -12.47 10.05 1.64
N GLU A 15 -11.61 11.05 1.83
CA GLU A 15 -10.38 11.23 1.03
C GLU A 15 -9.42 10.04 1.16
N ILE A 16 -9.12 9.62 2.39
CA ILE A 16 -8.20 8.51 2.65
C ILE A 16 -8.77 7.21 2.04
N LEU A 17 -10.06 6.95 2.23
CA LEU A 17 -10.72 5.75 1.70
C LEU A 17 -10.77 5.75 0.17
N ASN A 18 -10.98 6.90 -0.47
CA ASN A 18 -10.95 7.00 -1.92
C ASN A 18 -9.55 6.70 -2.48
N ASP A 19 -8.50 7.22 -1.85
CA ASP A 19 -7.12 6.94 -2.26
C ASP A 19 -6.74 5.47 -2.02
N TYR A 20 -7.16 4.90 -0.88
CA TYR A 20 -7.02 3.47 -0.60
C TYR A 20 -7.71 2.60 -1.66
N ARG A 21 -8.96 2.93 -2.03
CA ARG A 21 -9.70 2.22 -3.07
C ARG A 21 -8.95 2.25 -4.41
N LYS A 22 -8.46 3.41 -4.86
CA LYS A 22 -7.69 3.52 -6.12
C LYS A 22 -6.46 2.60 -6.12
N LEU A 23 -5.75 2.51 -5.00
CA LEU A 23 -4.59 1.63 -4.87
C LEU A 23 -4.99 0.15 -4.95
N LEU A 24 -6.09 -0.23 -4.31
CA LEU A 24 -6.62 -1.59 -4.39
C LEU A 24 -7.14 -1.94 -5.78
N ASP A 25 -7.83 -1.02 -6.45
CA ASP A 25 -8.31 -1.20 -7.81
C ASP A 25 -7.12 -1.51 -8.74
N PHE A 26 -6.03 -0.75 -8.63
CA PHE A 26 -4.79 -1.03 -9.36
C PHE A 26 -4.22 -2.42 -9.02
N LEU A 27 -4.05 -2.73 -7.73
CA LEU A 27 -3.44 -3.99 -7.29
C LEU A 27 -4.26 -5.22 -7.69
N SER A 28 -5.59 -5.11 -7.66
CA SER A 28 -6.52 -6.18 -8.05
C SER A 28 -6.55 -6.44 -9.56
N ALA A 29 -6.24 -5.43 -10.37
CA ALA A 29 -6.16 -5.55 -11.82
C ALA A 29 -4.88 -6.27 -12.30
N ILE A 30 -3.87 -6.43 -11.42
CA ILE A 30 -2.61 -7.08 -11.77
C ILE A 30 -2.84 -8.57 -12.06
N ARG A 31 -2.47 -8.99 -13.26
CA ARG A 31 -2.44 -10.41 -13.65
C ARG A 31 -1.00 -10.89 -13.73
N ALA A 32 -0.52 -11.55 -12.68
CA ALA A 32 0.76 -12.23 -12.69
C ALA A 32 0.57 -13.64 -13.25
N ASN A 33 0.76 -13.84 -14.55
CA ASN A 33 0.66 -15.16 -15.19
C ASN A 33 2.03 -15.65 -15.70
N PRO A 34 3.01 -15.93 -14.81
CA PRO A 34 4.31 -16.43 -15.21
C PRO A 34 4.19 -17.83 -15.80
N SER A 35 5.05 -18.15 -16.77
CA SER A 35 5.27 -19.55 -17.16
C SER A 35 5.93 -20.34 -16.01
N ALA A 36 5.93 -21.67 -16.10
CA ALA A 36 6.59 -22.53 -15.10
C ALA A 36 8.09 -22.22 -14.95
N GLU A 37 8.76 -21.87 -16.07
CA GLU A 37 10.17 -21.49 -16.09
C GLU A 37 10.42 -20.14 -15.38
N GLU A 38 9.44 -19.25 -15.37
CA GLU A 38 9.55 -17.90 -14.81
C GLU A 38 8.99 -17.78 -13.39
N TYR A 39 8.41 -18.85 -12.86
CA TYR A 39 7.72 -18.80 -11.58
C TYR A 39 8.64 -18.34 -10.44
N ASN A 40 9.92 -18.71 -10.46
CA ASN A 40 10.89 -18.39 -9.40
C ASN A 40 11.70 -17.11 -9.68
N GLU A 41 11.40 -16.40 -10.76
CA GLU A 41 12.09 -15.17 -11.11
C GLU A 41 11.69 -14.03 -10.17
N ASP A 42 12.66 -13.18 -9.78
CA ASP A 42 12.50 -12.27 -8.64
C ASP A 42 11.29 -11.34 -8.77
N GLY A 43 11.09 -10.73 -9.94
CA GLY A 43 9.97 -9.82 -10.17
C GLY A 43 8.62 -10.52 -10.03
N TYR A 44 8.49 -11.75 -10.54
CA TYR A 44 7.25 -12.52 -10.41
C TYR A 44 7.00 -12.97 -8.98
N VAL A 45 8.03 -13.34 -8.23
CA VAL A 45 7.93 -13.67 -6.79
C VAL A 45 7.41 -12.46 -6.01
N VAL A 46 8.01 -11.28 -6.21
CA VAL A 46 7.58 -10.03 -5.55
C VAL A 46 6.14 -9.68 -5.94
N LEU A 47 5.81 -9.75 -7.24
CA LEU A 47 4.48 -9.40 -7.72
C LEU A 47 3.39 -10.29 -7.12
N ARG A 48 3.60 -11.61 -7.08
CA ARG A 48 2.64 -12.56 -6.45
C ARG A 48 2.46 -12.29 -4.98
N LYS A 49 3.55 -11.98 -4.26
CA LYS A 49 3.48 -11.58 -2.85
C LYS A 49 2.64 -10.31 -2.68
N CYS A 50 2.82 -9.31 -3.54
CA CYS A 50 2.03 -8.08 -3.49
C CYS A 50 0.53 -8.34 -3.74
N VAL A 51 0.19 -9.14 -4.75
CA VAL A 51 -1.21 -9.48 -5.07
C VAL A 51 -1.85 -10.24 -3.91
N THR A 52 -1.15 -11.23 -3.34
CA THR A 52 -1.65 -12.00 -2.19
C THR A 52 -1.90 -11.11 -0.97
N GLN A 53 -0.96 -10.19 -0.68
CA GLN A 53 -1.11 -9.24 0.42
C GLN A 53 -2.23 -8.22 0.16
N ALA A 54 -2.43 -7.78 -1.09
CA ALA A 54 -3.53 -6.90 -1.45
C ALA A 54 -4.91 -7.59 -1.28
N GLN A 55 -5.02 -8.86 -1.64
CA GLN A 55 -6.22 -9.67 -1.38
C GLN A 55 -6.49 -9.81 0.11
N ALA A 56 -5.45 -10.03 0.93
CA ALA A 56 -5.59 -10.06 2.39
C ALA A 56 -6.12 -8.71 2.93
N LEU A 57 -5.64 -7.58 2.42
CA LEU A 57 -6.17 -6.25 2.79
C LEU A 57 -7.64 -6.07 2.41
N LEU A 58 -8.07 -6.57 1.25
CA LEU A 58 -9.48 -6.54 0.81
C LEU A 58 -10.38 -7.38 1.71
N SER A 59 -9.90 -8.53 2.16
CA SER A 59 -10.66 -9.43 3.04
C SER A 59 -10.79 -8.93 4.48
N GLN A 60 -9.99 -7.95 4.88
CA GLN A 60 -9.96 -7.47 6.26
C GLN A 60 -11.17 -6.56 6.55
N PRO A 61 -12.09 -6.94 7.44
CA PRO A 61 -13.25 -6.10 7.76
C PRO A 61 -12.82 -4.79 8.41
N PHE A 62 -13.59 -3.72 8.20
CA PHE A 62 -13.46 -2.51 9.01
C PHE A 62 -13.86 -2.84 10.44
N ARG A 63 -13.07 -2.36 11.41
CA ARG A 63 -13.43 -2.47 12.82
C ARG A 63 -14.61 -1.53 13.09
N THR A 64 -15.81 -2.05 12.92
CA THR A 64 -17.03 -1.35 13.29
C THR A 64 -17.32 -1.63 14.77
N GLN A 65 -17.52 -0.57 15.56
CA GLN A 65 -18.19 -0.70 16.84
C GLN A 65 -19.52 0.06 16.73
N GLY A 66 -20.60 -0.56 17.22
CA GLY A 66 -21.93 0.04 17.23
C GLY A 66 -21.90 1.36 17.99
N GLY A 67 -22.21 2.46 17.31
CA GLY A 67 -22.36 3.77 17.92
C GLY A 67 -23.79 4.01 18.36
N SER A 68 -24.01 4.11 19.67
CA SER A 68 -25.24 4.64 20.26
C SER A 68 -25.41 6.11 19.85
N ARG A 69 -26.63 6.47 19.46
CA ARG A 69 -27.02 7.79 18.95
C ARG A 69 -26.92 8.84 20.06
N GLY A 70 -26.19 9.93 19.85
CA GLY A 70 -26.50 11.22 20.51
C GLY A 70 -25.37 12.14 20.95
N ASP A 71 -24.11 11.71 21.08
CA ASP A 71 -23.04 12.57 21.63
C ASP A 71 -21.98 12.91 20.57
N GLU A 72 -21.78 14.21 20.32
CA GLU A 72 -20.80 14.72 19.36
C GLU A 72 -19.35 14.36 19.72
N GLU A 73 -19.03 14.15 21.01
CA GLU A 73 -17.71 13.70 21.45
C GLU A 73 -17.48 12.22 21.10
N ILE A 74 -18.53 11.39 21.19
CA ILE A 74 -18.48 9.98 20.74
C ILE A 74 -18.24 9.94 19.22
N ILE A 75 -18.93 10.79 18.46
CA ILE A 75 -18.75 10.91 17.00
C ILE A 75 -17.32 11.32 16.67
N LYS A 76 -16.78 12.34 17.36
CA LYS A 76 -15.39 12.78 17.21
C LYS A 76 -14.41 11.64 17.47
N ALA A 77 -14.55 10.94 18.59
CA ALA A 77 -13.68 9.82 18.94
C ALA A 77 -13.76 8.69 17.90
N HIS A 78 -14.97 8.41 17.39
CA HIS A 78 -15.18 7.41 16.35
C HIS A 78 -14.49 7.80 15.04
N LEU A 79 -14.66 9.04 14.57
CA LEU A 79 -14.03 9.52 13.34
C LEU A 79 -12.50 9.49 13.41
N ARG A 80 -11.89 9.89 14.54
CA ARG A 80 -10.42 9.81 14.73
C ARG A 80 -9.89 8.38 14.63
N ARG A 81 -10.63 7.41 15.16
CA ARG A 81 -10.30 5.99 15.03
C ARG A 81 -10.40 5.52 13.58
N ILE A 82 -11.45 5.93 12.86
CA ILE A 82 -11.62 5.59 11.44
C ILE A 82 -10.49 6.21 10.60
N ILE A 83 -10.11 7.46 10.83
CA ILE A 83 -8.96 8.11 10.18
C ILE A 83 -7.70 7.26 10.37
N THR A 84 -7.46 6.80 11.61
CA THR A 84 -6.30 5.98 11.92
C THR A 84 -6.32 4.62 11.18
N ASP A 85 -7.44 3.90 11.22
CA ASP A 85 -7.58 2.60 10.52
C ASP A 85 -7.44 2.77 8.99
N ALA A 86 -8.12 3.77 8.43
CA ALA A 86 -8.05 4.09 7.01
C ALA A 86 -6.62 4.48 6.58
N ALA A 87 -5.91 5.27 7.38
CA ALA A 87 -4.53 5.66 7.10
C ALA A 87 -3.58 4.46 7.14
N VAL A 88 -3.73 3.53 8.09
CA VAL A 88 -2.96 2.28 8.16
C VAL A 88 -3.18 1.44 6.90
N ARG A 89 -4.43 1.31 6.45
CA ARG A 89 -4.77 0.55 5.23
C ARG A 89 -4.19 1.20 3.98
N ARG A 90 -4.36 2.52 3.83
CA ARG A 90 -3.77 3.29 2.72
C ARG A 90 -2.25 3.16 2.69
N PHE A 91 -1.60 3.24 3.85
CA PHE A 91 -0.16 3.07 3.97
C PHE A 91 0.30 1.68 3.50
N LYS A 92 -0.35 0.61 3.97
CA LYS A 92 -0.04 -0.76 3.51
C LYS A 92 -0.25 -0.90 2.00
N ALA A 93 -1.38 -0.43 1.48
CA ALA A 93 -1.66 -0.48 0.04
C ALA A 93 -0.65 0.32 -0.79
N GLN A 94 -0.23 1.50 -0.32
CA GLN A 94 0.78 2.30 -1.01
C GLN A 94 2.12 1.57 -1.08
N LYS A 95 2.53 0.92 0.01
CA LYS A 95 3.76 0.12 0.04
C LYS A 95 3.70 -1.02 -0.97
N LEU A 96 2.59 -1.76 -1.00
CA LEU A 96 2.36 -2.82 -1.99
C LEU A 96 2.37 -2.29 -3.42
N TYR A 97 1.74 -1.15 -3.66
CA TYR A 97 1.72 -0.48 -4.96
C TYR A 97 3.14 -0.17 -5.47
N LEU A 98 3.99 0.42 -4.62
CA LEU A 98 5.37 0.73 -4.98
C LEU A 98 6.19 -0.54 -5.29
N GLN A 99 6.03 -1.59 -4.49
CA GLN A 99 6.70 -2.88 -4.73
C GLN A 99 6.19 -3.57 -6.01
N ALA A 100 4.87 -3.55 -6.24
CA ALA A 100 4.27 -4.14 -7.42
C ALA A 100 4.69 -3.41 -8.70
N THR A 101 4.75 -2.07 -8.68
CA THR A 101 5.20 -1.29 -9.84
C THR A 101 6.69 -1.50 -10.14
N ALA A 102 7.55 -1.66 -9.12
CA ALA A 102 8.95 -2.04 -9.31
C ALA A 102 9.07 -3.43 -9.96
N ALA A 103 8.29 -4.40 -9.48
CA ALA A 103 8.24 -5.74 -10.06
C ALA A 103 7.73 -5.75 -11.51
N LEU A 104 6.68 -4.98 -11.83
CA LEU A 104 6.17 -4.83 -13.20
C LEU A 104 7.20 -4.18 -14.13
N ARG A 105 7.93 -3.16 -13.67
CA ARG A 105 9.05 -2.59 -14.43
C ARG A 105 10.11 -3.66 -14.75
N TRP A 106 10.50 -4.44 -13.75
CA TRP A 106 11.46 -5.53 -13.94
C TRP A 106 10.97 -6.58 -14.96
N ILE A 107 9.71 -7.01 -14.85
CA ILE A 107 9.11 -7.99 -15.81
C ILE A 107 9.13 -7.42 -17.22
N ASN A 108 8.72 -6.17 -17.40
CA ASN A 108 8.75 -5.50 -18.71
C ASN A 108 10.17 -5.42 -19.26
N SER A 109 11.16 -5.00 -18.46
CA SER A 109 12.56 -4.96 -18.88
C SER A 109 13.11 -6.35 -19.24
N ARG A 110 12.76 -7.39 -18.48
CA ARG A 110 13.14 -8.77 -18.79
C ARG A 110 12.56 -9.21 -20.14
N ASN A 111 11.28 -8.93 -20.37
CA ASN A 111 10.62 -9.26 -21.64
C ASN A 111 11.28 -8.53 -22.82
N THR A 112 11.69 -7.27 -22.65
CA THR A 112 12.43 -6.51 -23.66
C THR A 112 13.83 -7.08 -23.92
N ILE A 113 14.54 -7.55 -22.89
CA ILE A 113 15.88 -8.15 -23.04
C ILE A 113 15.80 -9.49 -23.76
N LEU A 114 14.83 -10.33 -23.37
CA LEU A 114 14.70 -11.69 -23.90
C LEU A 114 14.03 -11.72 -25.27
N GLN A 115 13.16 -10.76 -25.59
CA GLN A 115 12.44 -10.71 -26.87
C GLN A 115 11.72 -12.04 -27.22
N GLY A 116 11.26 -12.77 -26.21
CA GLY A 116 10.62 -14.08 -26.35
C GLY A 116 11.58 -15.28 -26.44
N GLN A 117 12.90 -15.05 -26.42
CA GLN A 117 13.92 -16.10 -26.36
C GLN A 117 14.13 -16.58 -24.92
N ARG A 118 14.68 -17.79 -24.77
CA ARG A 118 15.14 -18.27 -23.46
C ARG A 118 16.39 -17.53 -23.03
N ALA A 119 16.50 -17.27 -21.73
CA ALA A 119 17.70 -16.67 -21.14
C ALA A 119 18.95 -17.51 -21.46
N HIS A 120 20.00 -16.86 -21.95
CA HIS A 120 21.28 -17.49 -22.29
C HIS A 120 22.45 -16.59 -21.86
N ALA A 121 23.69 -17.09 -21.97
CA ALA A 121 24.88 -16.39 -21.46
C ALA A 121 25.02 -14.94 -21.96
N GLY A 122 24.72 -14.68 -23.23
CA GLY A 122 24.70 -13.32 -23.79
C GLY A 122 23.73 -12.33 -23.11
N HIS A 123 22.65 -12.79 -22.49
CA HIS A 123 21.70 -11.94 -21.75
C HIS A 123 22.09 -11.72 -20.29
N ALA A 124 22.99 -12.55 -19.74
CA ALA A 124 23.36 -12.54 -18.33
C ALA A 124 23.70 -11.13 -17.78
N PRO A 125 24.56 -10.30 -18.43
CA PRO A 125 24.87 -8.98 -17.88
C PRO A 125 23.65 -8.04 -17.82
N ALA A 126 22.78 -8.06 -18.84
CA ALA A 126 21.59 -7.24 -18.88
C ALA A 126 20.54 -7.68 -17.84
N LEU A 127 20.34 -9.01 -17.69
CA LEU A 127 19.45 -9.58 -16.68
C LEU A 127 19.95 -9.27 -15.26
N GLN A 128 21.26 -9.33 -15.02
CA GLN A 128 21.84 -8.96 -13.75
C GLN A 128 21.63 -7.47 -13.44
N GLN A 129 21.78 -6.61 -14.44
CA GLN A 129 21.54 -5.17 -14.27
C GLN A 129 20.11 -4.88 -13.81
N ILE A 130 19.10 -5.44 -14.48
CA ILE A 130 17.70 -5.20 -14.08
C ILE A 130 17.40 -5.80 -12.70
N ARG A 131 18.02 -6.93 -12.34
CA ARG A 131 17.92 -7.50 -10.98
C ARG A 131 18.48 -6.55 -9.93
N ASN A 132 19.63 -5.95 -10.19
CA ASN A 132 20.22 -4.95 -9.29
C ASN A 132 19.32 -3.72 -9.15
N THR A 133 18.74 -3.25 -10.26
CA THR A 133 17.77 -2.14 -10.24
C THR A 133 16.54 -2.49 -9.41
N LEU A 134 15.96 -3.68 -9.58
CA LEU A 134 14.82 -4.13 -8.76
C LEU A 134 15.18 -4.14 -7.27
N CYS A 135 16.34 -4.69 -6.91
CA CYS A 135 16.78 -4.73 -5.51
C CYS A 135 16.94 -3.32 -4.93
N ALA A 136 17.55 -2.40 -5.68
CA ALA A 136 17.71 -1.01 -5.27
C ALA A 136 16.34 -0.31 -5.11
N GLU A 137 15.42 -0.52 -6.05
CA GLU A 137 14.06 0.02 -5.96
C GLU A 137 13.34 -0.49 -4.72
N LEU A 138 13.33 -1.81 -4.47
CA LEU A 138 12.68 -2.42 -3.32
C LEU A 138 13.30 -1.96 -1.99
N ALA A 139 14.63 -1.87 -1.92
CA ALA A 139 15.34 -1.35 -0.74
C ALA A 139 14.96 0.11 -0.46
N SER A 140 14.67 0.87 -1.50
CA SER A 140 14.26 2.27 -1.39
C SER A 140 12.79 2.44 -0.94
N VAL A 141 11.97 1.39 -0.95
CA VAL A 141 10.59 1.40 -0.42
C VAL A 141 10.62 1.21 1.10
N THR A 142 11.05 2.26 1.81
CA THR A 142 11.05 2.31 3.27
C THR A 142 9.74 2.88 3.80
N ASP A 143 9.40 2.54 5.05
CA ASP A 143 8.21 3.06 5.71
C ASP A 143 8.19 4.60 5.77
N GLN A 144 9.35 5.20 6.05
CA GLN A 144 9.52 6.64 6.07
C GLN A 144 9.28 7.28 4.70
N ARG A 145 9.78 6.66 3.61
CA ARG A 145 9.56 7.17 2.26
C ARG A 145 8.09 7.08 1.86
N VAL A 146 7.41 5.99 2.21
CA VAL A 146 5.98 5.80 1.95
C VAL A 146 5.16 6.88 2.66
N GLU A 147 5.40 7.09 3.96
CA GLU A 147 4.67 8.08 4.75
C GLU A 147 4.93 9.51 4.23
N LEU A 148 6.19 9.85 3.99
CA LEU A 148 6.56 11.16 3.45
C LEU A 148 5.89 11.42 2.10
N SER A 149 5.85 10.41 1.20
CA SER A 149 5.21 10.53 -0.11
C SER A 149 3.70 10.72 -0.01
N LEU A 150 3.02 10.07 0.93
CA LEU A 150 1.58 10.24 1.14
C LEU A 150 1.28 11.61 1.74
N ARG A 151 2.05 12.01 2.76
CA ARG A 151 1.88 13.29 3.45
C ARG A 151 2.18 14.48 2.55
N SER A 152 3.23 14.39 1.72
CA SER A 152 3.55 15.44 0.75
C SER A 152 2.43 15.60 -0.28
N ALA A 153 1.94 14.49 -0.86
CA ALA A 153 0.84 14.53 -1.82
C ALA A 153 -0.44 15.14 -1.23
N ASP A 154 -0.78 14.77 0.01
CA ASP A 154 -1.95 15.31 0.69
C ASP A 154 -1.78 16.79 1.05
N SER A 155 -0.58 17.21 1.46
CA SER A 155 -0.27 18.62 1.74
C SER A 155 -0.32 19.46 0.47
N THR A 156 0.22 18.98 -0.65
CA THR A 156 0.14 19.65 -1.95
C THR A 156 -1.30 19.78 -2.43
N ALA A 157 -2.15 18.80 -2.13
CA ALA A 157 -3.58 18.83 -2.43
C ALA A 157 -4.39 19.71 -1.47
N GLY A 158 -3.78 20.34 -0.46
CA GLY A 158 -4.46 21.21 0.51
C GLY A 158 -5.42 20.48 1.45
N LYS A 159 -5.23 19.17 1.65
CA LYS A 159 -6.10 18.36 2.53
C LYS A 159 -5.87 18.70 4.01
N TRP A 160 -6.86 18.42 4.86
CA TRP A 160 -6.75 18.62 6.30
C TRP A 160 -6.04 17.45 6.99
N LEU A 161 -4.86 17.69 7.57
CA LEU A 161 -3.96 16.63 8.08
C LEU A 161 -3.74 16.66 9.59
N GLN A 162 -4.42 17.55 10.31
CA GLN A 162 -4.13 17.85 11.72
C GLN A 162 -4.30 16.62 12.64
N GLU A 163 -5.19 15.69 12.27
CA GLU A 163 -5.47 14.48 13.04
C GLU A 163 -5.00 13.20 12.36
N ASP A 164 -4.22 13.31 11.29
CA ASP A 164 -3.63 12.15 10.67
C ASP A 164 -2.62 11.48 11.62
N PRO A 165 -2.60 10.14 11.70
CA PRO A 165 -1.66 9.45 12.56
C PRO A 165 -0.22 9.67 12.09
N SER A 166 0.71 9.70 13.06
CA SER A 166 2.14 9.68 12.78
C SER A 166 2.58 8.31 12.24
N LEU A 167 3.74 8.25 11.60
CA LEU A 167 4.34 6.98 11.17
C LEU A 167 4.46 5.98 12.33
N ALA A 168 4.87 6.44 13.51
CA ALA A 168 4.98 5.59 14.70
C ALA A 168 3.64 4.97 15.09
N THR A 169 2.54 5.73 15.04
CA THR A 169 1.18 5.25 15.32
C THR A 169 0.74 4.20 14.30
N ILE A 170 1.07 4.42 13.02
CA ILE A 170 0.81 3.48 11.94
C ILE A 170 1.57 2.16 12.21
N GLN A 171 2.87 2.23 12.49
CA GLN A 171 3.72 1.06 12.73
C GLN A 171 3.29 0.26 13.97
N GLN A 172 2.89 0.93 15.04
CA GLN A 172 2.33 0.29 16.23
C GLN A 172 1.04 -0.46 15.90
N SER A 173 0.13 0.16 15.14
CA SER A 173 -1.12 -0.46 14.72
C SER A 173 -0.89 -1.71 13.86
N ILE A 174 0.11 -1.67 12.97
CA ILE A 174 0.51 -2.82 12.14
C ILE A 174 1.05 -3.96 13.03
N SER A 175 1.92 -3.63 13.98
CA SER A 175 2.55 -4.61 14.88
C SER A 175 1.52 -5.30 15.79
N CYS A 176 0.54 -4.56 16.29
CA CYS A 176 -0.56 -5.11 17.10
C CYS A 176 -1.49 -6.03 16.31
N CYS A 177 -1.64 -5.83 15.00
CA CYS A 177 -2.44 -6.73 14.16
C CYS A 177 -1.73 -8.07 13.90
N ASN A 178 -0.39 -8.09 13.86
CA ASN A 178 0.38 -9.31 13.60
C ASN A 178 0.47 -10.24 14.83
N THR A 179 0.23 -9.71 16.04
CA THR A 179 0.31 -10.46 17.31
C THR A 179 -1.01 -11.14 17.70
N ASN A 180 -2.15 -10.70 17.16
CA ASN A 180 -3.47 -11.29 17.41
C ASN A 180 -3.84 -12.41 16.41
N GLY A 181 -2.86 -12.98 15.71
CA GLY A 181 -3.03 -14.01 14.68
C GLY A 181 -2.50 -15.39 15.06
N TYR A 182 -2.41 -15.69 16.37
CA TYR A 182 -2.14 -17.03 16.90
C TYR A 182 -3.40 -17.60 17.55
#